data_AF-A0A2H0LJI3-F1
#
_entry.id   AF-A0A2H0LJI3-F1
#
_cell.length_a   1.000
_cell.length_b   1.000
_cell.length_c   1.000
_cell.angle_alpha   90.00
_cell.angle_beta   90.00
_cell.angle_gamma   90.00
#
_symmetry.space_group_name_H-M   'P 1'
#
loop_
_entity.id
_entity.type
_entity.pdbx_description
1 polymer ?
#
loop_
_entity_poly.entity_id
_entity_poly.type
_entity_poly.pdbx_seq_one_letter_code
_entity_poly.pdbx_strand_id
1 'polypeptide(L)'
;MKRVDRASMVVGVIWALCVAPSAFAAFVAPDLGDAAAYTLLAIPDSSDAPTLAVSSDSDVAGQLGVGPGGFYNKSGSGDVTGNVILASTATSLNTGSGNPGNIQTGDLTSAIADALAASNAISLAALDPPTASFASITSTDTITGINGVSLFAVGDLNLGGSDILTLQGAATDFFIFHVTGVLNMSGSSKIVTSGGLLPQNVLFHVPTTGTDIIVSASSEAVGTFLAPHRDFTLHGALVQGRVIANDIGVTSGGEFFAFPQQPEPQPQPEPVIPEPSTALLLGLGLLPLARRRS
;
A
#
# COMPACT_ATOMS: atom_id res chain seq x y z
N MET A 1 -73.88 -46.81 -7.02
CA MET A 1 -74.32 -45.56 -6.37
C MET A 1 -73.08 -44.74 -6.04
N LYS A 2 -73.08 -43.46 -6.44
CA LYS A 2 -72.01 -42.45 -6.31
C LYS A 2 -71.55 -42.17 -4.88
N ARG A 3 -70.26 -41.80 -4.72
CA ARG A 3 -69.68 -40.73 -3.85
C ARG A 3 -68.15 -40.74 -4.09
N VAL A 4 -67.54 -39.84 -4.87
CA VAL A 4 -67.24 -38.40 -4.70
C VAL A 4 -66.19 -38.11 -3.62
N ASP A 5 -64.99 -37.76 -4.11
CA ASP A 5 -63.97 -36.77 -3.68
C ASP A 5 -63.40 -36.75 -2.25
N ARG A 6 -62.06 -36.67 -2.19
CA ARG A 6 -61.34 -35.38 -2.03
C ARG A 6 -59.82 -35.55 -2.20
N ALA A 7 -59.29 -35.00 -3.29
CA ALA A 7 -57.87 -34.74 -3.46
C ALA A 7 -57.47 -33.53 -2.61
N SER A 8 -56.63 -33.75 -1.60
CA SER A 8 -55.99 -32.67 -0.83
C SER A 8 -54.87 -32.06 -1.67
N MET A 9 -55.17 -30.92 -2.30
CA MET A 9 -54.20 -30.08 -3.00
C MET A 9 -53.53 -29.16 -1.96
N VAL A 10 -52.31 -29.50 -1.56
CA VAL A 10 -51.46 -28.65 -0.72
C VAL A 10 -50.83 -27.59 -1.63
N VAL A 11 -51.32 -26.36 -1.55
CA VAL A 11 -50.72 -25.20 -2.20
C VAL A 11 -49.54 -24.74 -1.34
N GLY A 12 -48.33 -25.14 -1.74
CA GLY A 12 -47.09 -24.60 -1.18
C GLY A 12 -46.88 -23.18 -1.67
N VAL A 13 -47.07 -22.20 -0.79
CA VAL A 13 -46.71 -20.79 -1.04
C VAL A 13 -45.19 -20.69 -1.02
N ILE A 14 -44.57 -20.66 -2.21
CA ILE A 14 -43.15 -20.35 -2.37
C ILE A 14 -43.01 -18.84 -2.27
N TRP A 15 -42.56 -18.35 -1.12
CA TRP A 15 -42.08 -16.97 -0.97
C TRP A 15 -40.75 -16.85 -1.71
N ALA A 16 -40.80 -16.30 -2.92
CA ALA A 16 -39.60 -15.80 -3.59
C ALA A 16 -39.16 -14.52 -2.86
N LEU A 17 -38.22 -14.65 -1.92
CA LEU A 17 -37.43 -13.49 -1.49
C LEU A 17 -36.64 -13.03 -2.72
N CYS A 18 -37.11 -11.98 -3.38
CA CYS A 18 -36.30 -11.20 -4.30
C CYS A 18 -35.23 -10.51 -3.45
N VAL A 19 -34.08 -11.17 -3.26
CA VAL A 19 -32.88 -10.52 -2.74
C VAL A 19 -32.49 -9.54 -3.83
N ALA A 20 -32.80 -8.26 -3.63
CA ALA A 20 -32.27 -7.22 -4.49
C ALA A 20 -30.75 -7.37 -4.52
N PRO A 21 -30.09 -7.31 -5.69
CA PRO A 21 -28.64 -7.20 -5.72
C PRO A 21 -28.29 -5.96 -4.92
N SER A 22 -27.70 -6.15 -3.75
CA SER A 22 -27.09 -5.07 -2.98
C SER A 22 -26.16 -4.36 -3.95
N ALA A 23 -26.40 -3.06 -4.16
CA ALA A 23 -25.48 -2.23 -4.91
C ALA A 23 -24.14 -2.31 -4.19
N PHE A 24 -23.21 -3.08 -4.74
CA PHE A 24 -21.84 -3.07 -4.27
C PHE A 24 -21.35 -1.65 -4.46
N ALA A 25 -21.11 -0.94 -3.35
CA ALA A 25 -20.33 0.28 -3.42
C ALA A 25 -18.98 -0.12 -4.03
N ALA A 26 -18.54 0.60 -5.07
CA ALA A 26 -17.21 0.36 -5.61
C ALA A 26 -16.21 0.62 -4.48
N PHE A 27 -15.55 -0.43 -4.01
CA PHE A 27 -14.49 -0.30 -3.03
C PHE A 27 -13.38 0.53 -3.67
N VAL A 28 -13.07 1.67 -3.06
CA VAL A 28 -11.97 2.53 -3.46
C VAL A 28 -10.74 2.07 -2.68
N ALA A 29 -9.59 2.01 -3.35
CA ALA A 29 -8.34 1.66 -2.69
C ALA A 29 -8.12 2.60 -1.48
N PRO A 30 -7.71 2.06 -0.32
CA PRO A 30 -7.50 2.86 0.88
C PRO A 30 -6.37 3.87 0.63
N ASP A 31 -6.62 5.12 1.01
CA ASP A 31 -5.60 6.15 1.00
C ASP A 31 -4.74 6.01 2.26
N LEU A 32 -3.42 5.94 2.08
CA LEU A 32 -2.46 5.92 3.18
C LEU A 32 -2.19 7.32 3.74
N GLY A 33 -2.69 8.38 3.08
CA GLY A 33 -2.54 9.76 3.52
C GLY A 33 -1.08 10.13 3.76
N ASP A 34 -0.80 10.74 4.91
CA ASP A 34 0.55 11.15 5.29
C ASP A 34 1.48 9.94 5.53
N ALA A 35 0.95 8.73 5.77
CA ALA A 35 1.75 7.52 5.90
C ALA A 35 2.42 7.11 4.57
N ALA A 36 1.86 7.52 3.42
CA ALA A 36 2.41 7.20 2.09
C ALA A 36 3.80 7.81 1.84
N ALA A 37 4.17 8.86 2.60
CA ALA A 37 5.48 9.50 2.52
C ALA A 37 6.61 8.65 3.12
N TYR A 38 6.28 7.65 3.95
CA TYR A 38 7.25 6.83 4.66
C TYR A 38 7.46 5.49 3.94
N THR A 39 8.72 5.10 3.81
CA THR A 39 9.13 3.77 3.38
C THR A 39 8.96 2.78 4.53
N LEU A 40 9.46 3.12 5.71
CA LEU A 40 9.27 2.37 6.93
C LEU A 40 8.64 3.29 7.98
N LEU A 41 7.51 2.88 8.56
CA LEU A 41 6.84 3.62 9.62
C LEU A 41 6.53 2.66 10.77
N ALA A 42 7.30 2.78 11.84
CA ALA A 42 7.07 2.03 13.07
C ALA A 42 6.09 2.82 13.95
N ILE A 43 4.91 2.26 14.22
CA ILE A 43 3.82 2.94 14.94
C ILE A 43 3.53 2.24 16.27
N PRO A 44 3.21 2.99 17.34
CA PRO A 44 2.89 2.37 18.62
C PRO A 44 1.60 1.55 18.50
N ASP A 45 1.58 0.40 19.18
CA ASP A 45 0.33 -0.31 19.46
C ASP A 45 -0.15 -0.03 20.89
N SER A 46 -1.19 -0.74 21.33
CA SER A 46 -1.73 -0.57 22.70
C SER A 46 -0.85 -1.18 23.80
N SER A 47 0.18 -1.95 23.44
CA SER A 47 0.97 -2.82 24.31
C SER A 47 2.37 -2.28 24.53
N ASP A 48 3.01 -1.80 23.46
CA ASP A 48 4.45 -1.59 23.38
C ASP A 48 4.79 -0.33 22.57
N ALA A 49 5.97 0.22 22.86
CA ALA A 49 6.52 1.33 22.11
C ALA A 49 7.26 0.80 20.86
N PRO A 50 7.12 1.48 19.70
CA PRO A 50 7.59 0.94 18.44
C PRO A 50 9.11 1.01 18.32
N THR A 51 9.72 -0.05 17.81
CA THR A 51 11.16 -0.13 17.56
C THR A 51 11.41 -0.24 16.07
N LEU A 52 12.28 0.63 15.54
CA LEU A 52 12.81 0.50 14.19
C LEU A 52 14.31 0.22 14.28
N ALA A 53 14.70 -1.02 13.97
CA ALA A 53 16.07 -1.47 14.03
C ALA A 53 16.63 -1.76 12.64
N VAL A 54 17.77 -1.14 12.30
CA VAL A 54 18.54 -1.46 11.09
C VAL A 54 19.92 -1.91 11.54
N SER A 55 20.31 -3.15 11.22
CA SER A 55 21.56 -3.74 11.71
C SER A 55 22.32 -4.49 10.63
N SER A 56 23.52 -4.97 10.98
CA SER A 56 24.44 -5.65 10.05
C SER A 56 24.76 -4.77 8.83
N ASP A 57 24.91 -5.37 7.66
CA ASP A 57 25.13 -4.78 6.34
C ASP A 57 23.81 -4.48 5.60
N SER A 58 22.73 -4.18 6.33
CA SER A 58 21.42 -3.92 5.74
C SER A 58 21.26 -2.49 5.24
N ASP A 59 20.71 -2.32 4.04
CA ASP A 59 20.51 -1.03 3.38
C ASP A 59 19.03 -0.69 3.28
N VAL A 60 18.69 0.55 3.63
CA VAL A 60 17.32 1.07 3.55
C VAL A 60 17.31 2.40 2.81
N ALA A 61 16.52 2.50 1.75
CA ALA A 61 16.36 3.71 0.95
C ALA A 61 14.94 4.28 1.10
N GLY A 62 14.86 5.56 1.50
CA GLY A 62 13.64 6.34 1.64
C GLY A 62 13.45 6.91 3.04
N GLN A 63 12.27 7.46 3.30
CA GLN A 63 11.98 8.14 4.57
C GLN A 63 11.54 7.13 5.64
N LEU A 64 12.11 7.22 6.82
CA LEU A 64 11.79 6.37 7.97
C LEU A 64 11.04 7.21 9.01
N GLY A 65 10.08 6.61 9.69
CA GLY A 65 9.32 7.22 10.78
C GLY A 65 9.29 6.30 12.00
N VAL A 66 9.53 6.86 13.19
CA VAL A 66 9.39 6.14 14.47
C VAL A 66 8.43 6.91 15.37
N GLY A 67 7.30 6.28 15.68
CA GLY A 67 6.21 6.86 16.44
C GLY A 67 6.57 7.20 17.90
N PRO A 68 5.66 7.89 18.61
CA PRO A 68 5.88 8.37 19.98
C PRO A 68 6.32 7.26 20.94
N GLY A 69 7.30 7.56 21.78
CA GLY A 69 7.87 6.65 22.78
C GLY A 69 8.80 5.59 22.19
N GLY A 70 8.91 5.52 20.86
CA GLY A 70 9.65 4.49 20.16
C GLY A 70 11.16 4.63 20.22
N PHE A 71 11.83 3.66 19.61
CA PHE A 71 13.28 3.57 19.59
C PHE A 71 13.82 3.28 18.19
N TYR A 72 14.64 4.19 17.68
CA TYR A 72 15.41 3.96 16.46
C TYR A 72 16.79 3.39 16.81
N ASN A 73 17.11 2.19 16.34
CA ASN A 73 18.38 1.53 16.61
C ASN A 73 19.14 1.25 15.30
N LYS A 74 20.18 2.04 15.03
CA LYS A 74 21.12 1.74 13.95
C LYS A 74 22.39 1.09 14.48
N SER A 75 22.68 -0.10 13.99
CA SER A 75 23.95 -0.79 14.23
C SER A 75 24.51 -1.38 12.92
N GLY A 76 25.72 -1.95 12.98
CA GLY A 76 26.37 -2.55 11.81
C GLY A 76 26.86 -1.54 10.76
N SER A 77 27.17 -2.02 9.58
CA SER A 77 27.84 -1.29 8.49
C SER A 77 26.91 -0.83 7.37
N GLY A 78 25.68 -1.32 7.27
CA GLY A 78 24.74 -0.93 6.21
C GLY A 78 24.23 0.50 6.37
N ASP A 79 23.60 1.05 5.33
CA ASP A 79 23.27 2.47 5.23
C ASP A 79 21.76 2.74 5.20
N VAL A 80 21.35 3.83 5.84
CA VAL A 80 20.02 4.42 5.66
C VAL A 80 20.15 5.66 4.78
N THR A 81 19.60 5.58 3.57
CA THR A 81 19.57 6.67 2.59
C THR A 81 18.21 7.36 2.63
N GLY A 82 18.10 8.39 3.47
CA GLY A 82 16.90 9.22 3.59
C GLY A 82 16.82 9.97 4.92
N ASN A 83 15.67 10.58 5.17
CA ASN A 83 15.38 11.22 6.45
C ASN A 83 14.82 10.18 7.43
N VAL A 84 15.25 10.26 8.69
CA VAL A 84 14.67 9.49 9.80
C VAL A 84 13.95 10.46 10.71
N ILE A 85 12.62 10.41 10.70
CA ILE A 85 11.77 11.29 11.50
C ILE A 85 11.39 10.56 12.78
N LEU A 86 11.82 11.10 13.91
CA LEU A 86 11.49 10.62 15.24
C LEU A 86 10.38 11.49 15.81
N ALA A 87 9.32 10.86 16.34
CA ALA A 87 8.35 11.59 17.15
C ALA A 87 9.03 12.23 18.38
N SER A 88 8.40 13.25 18.97
CA SER A 88 8.99 14.08 20.03
C SER A 88 9.46 13.32 21.29
N THR A 89 8.94 12.13 21.55
CA THR A 89 9.33 11.25 22.67
C THR A 89 10.11 10.01 22.24
N ALA A 90 10.33 9.83 20.93
CA ALA A 90 11.15 8.73 20.43
C ALA A 90 12.64 9.04 20.65
N THR A 91 13.42 7.98 20.84
CA THR A 91 14.88 8.09 21.04
C THR A 91 15.64 7.33 19.97
N SER A 92 16.93 7.62 19.83
CA SER A 92 17.79 6.93 18.87
C SER A 92 19.10 6.48 19.50
N LEU A 93 19.58 5.30 19.09
CA LEU A 93 20.93 4.82 19.37
C LEU A 93 21.61 4.39 18.06
N ASN A 94 22.76 4.98 17.80
CA ASN A 94 23.56 4.68 16.61
C ASN A 94 24.94 4.20 17.06
N THR A 95 25.20 2.90 16.92
CA THR A 95 26.45 2.25 17.38
C THR A 95 27.25 1.62 16.24
N GLY A 96 26.71 1.62 15.02
CA GLY A 96 27.33 1.09 13.81
C GLY A 96 28.27 2.06 13.09
N SER A 97 28.97 1.55 12.07
CA SER A 97 29.83 2.34 11.19
C SER A 97 29.11 2.88 9.94
N GLY A 98 27.93 2.32 9.61
CA GLY A 98 27.12 2.77 8.49
C GLY A 98 26.34 4.05 8.78
N ASN A 99 25.84 4.69 7.74
CA ASN A 99 25.06 5.92 7.81
C ASN A 99 23.70 5.66 8.47
N PRO A 100 23.36 6.33 9.59
CA PRO A 100 22.04 6.22 10.20
C PRO A 100 20.95 7.05 9.49
N GLY A 101 21.29 7.74 8.40
CA GLY A 101 20.41 8.68 7.73
C GLY A 101 20.37 10.05 8.43
N ASN A 102 19.55 10.95 7.89
CA ASN A 102 19.38 12.29 8.44
C ASN A 102 18.31 12.28 9.53
N ILE A 103 18.74 12.11 10.79
CA ILE A 103 17.85 12.02 11.95
C ILE A 103 17.30 13.40 12.32
N GLN A 104 15.98 13.51 12.38
CA GLN A 104 15.25 14.72 12.72
C GLN A 104 14.09 14.39 13.67
N THR A 105 13.68 15.38 14.46
CA THR A 105 12.43 15.29 15.21
C THR A 105 11.30 15.89 14.39
N GLY A 106 10.15 15.22 14.33
CA GLY A 106 8.98 15.69 13.60
C GLY A 106 7.67 15.20 14.22
N ASP A 107 6.57 15.72 13.69
CA ASP A 107 5.23 15.27 14.07
C ASP A 107 4.78 14.13 13.14
N LEU A 108 4.46 12.98 13.73
CA LEU A 108 4.00 11.78 13.03
C LEU A 108 2.53 11.47 13.31
N THR A 109 1.80 12.32 14.06
CA THR A 109 0.44 11.99 14.48
C THR A 109 -0.51 11.76 13.32
N SER A 110 -0.42 12.57 12.27
CA SER A 110 -1.26 12.43 11.07
C SER A 110 -0.95 11.14 10.32
N ALA A 111 0.33 10.84 10.08
CA ALA A 111 0.75 9.61 9.41
C ALA A 111 0.31 8.34 10.16
N ILE A 112 0.41 8.34 11.50
CA ILE A 112 -0.06 7.23 12.33
C ILE A 112 -1.58 7.09 12.24
N ALA A 113 -2.31 8.21 12.34
CA ALA A 113 -3.77 8.21 12.25
C ALA A 113 -4.26 7.71 10.88
N ASP A 114 -3.62 8.14 9.79
CA ASP A 114 -3.98 7.74 8.43
C ASP A 114 -3.69 6.25 8.18
N ALA A 115 -2.57 5.72 8.68
CA ALA A 115 -2.28 4.29 8.61
C ALA A 115 -3.32 3.43 9.34
N LEU A 116 -3.73 3.84 10.55
CA LEU A 116 -4.76 3.15 11.31
C LEU A 116 -6.14 3.29 10.65
N ALA A 117 -6.45 4.47 10.09
CA ALA A 117 -7.69 4.69 9.33
C ALA A 117 -7.75 3.79 8.08
N ALA A 118 -6.65 3.68 7.34
CA ALA A 118 -6.53 2.79 6.19
C ALA A 118 -6.74 1.32 6.59
N SER A 119 -6.09 0.87 7.66
CA SER A 119 -6.26 -0.51 8.19
C SER A 119 -7.71 -0.80 8.58
N ASN A 120 -8.36 0.13 9.29
CA ASN A 120 -9.76 0.00 9.67
C ASN A 120 -10.68 -0.03 8.43
N ALA A 121 -10.44 0.84 7.44
CA ALA A 121 -11.23 0.89 6.21
C ALA A 121 -11.15 -0.43 5.42
N ILE A 122 -9.95 -1.03 5.31
CA ILE A 122 -9.79 -2.32 4.64
C ILE A 122 -10.48 -3.44 5.44
N SER A 123 -10.37 -3.42 6.78
CA SER A 123 -11.05 -4.41 7.63
C SER A 123 -12.57 -4.35 7.46
N LEU A 124 -13.13 -3.14 7.35
CA LEU A 124 -14.56 -2.97 7.07
C LEU A 124 -14.94 -3.46 5.67
N ALA A 125 -14.12 -3.15 4.65
CA ALA A 125 -14.34 -3.64 3.30
C ALA A 125 -14.24 -5.17 3.18
N ALA A 126 -13.43 -5.81 4.03
CA ALA A 126 -13.31 -7.27 4.11
C ALA A 126 -14.54 -7.96 4.72
N LEU A 127 -15.52 -7.20 5.25
CA LEU A 127 -16.82 -7.75 5.65
C LEU A 127 -17.75 -8.00 4.45
N ASP A 128 -17.52 -7.28 3.35
CA ASP A 128 -18.21 -7.55 2.09
C ASP A 128 -17.55 -8.76 1.38
N PRO A 129 -18.28 -9.47 0.51
CA PRO A 129 -17.71 -10.59 -0.24
C PRO A 129 -16.43 -10.17 -1.00
N PRO A 130 -15.29 -10.83 -0.74
CA PRO A 130 -14.04 -10.51 -1.42
C PRO A 130 -14.12 -10.91 -2.90
N THR A 131 -13.24 -10.35 -3.72
CA THR A 131 -13.07 -10.72 -5.13
C THR A 131 -12.74 -12.21 -5.26
N ALA A 132 -11.87 -12.72 -4.38
CA ALA A 132 -11.65 -14.15 -4.19
C ALA A 132 -11.15 -14.42 -2.76
N SER A 133 -11.31 -15.68 -2.32
CA SER A 133 -10.85 -16.15 -1.03
C SER A 133 -9.87 -17.31 -1.17
N PHE A 134 -8.79 -17.26 -0.41
CA PHE A 134 -7.78 -18.30 -0.33
C PHE A 134 -7.65 -18.77 1.12
N ALA A 135 -7.77 -20.08 1.35
CA ALA A 135 -7.46 -20.62 2.67
C ALA A 135 -5.98 -20.41 3.00
N SER A 136 -5.11 -20.66 2.02
CA SER A 136 -3.68 -20.39 2.11
C SER A 136 -3.05 -20.24 0.72
N ILE A 137 -2.00 -19.43 0.61
CA ILE A 137 -1.14 -19.29 -0.56
C ILE A 137 0.24 -19.81 -0.15
N THR A 138 0.59 -21.03 -0.58
CA THR A 138 1.78 -21.75 -0.12
C THR A 138 2.64 -22.33 -1.24
N SER A 139 2.38 -21.94 -2.48
CA SER A 139 3.09 -22.43 -3.65
C SER A 139 3.07 -21.40 -4.76
N THR A 140 3.87 -21.64 -5.78
CA THR A 140 3.83 -20.86 -7.03
C THR A 140 2.41 -20.75 -7.58
N ASP A 141 1.96 -19.53 -7.84
CA ASP A 141 0.62 -19.25 -8.38
C ASP A 141 0.58 -17.90 -9.12
N THR A 142 -0.45 -17.68 -9.92
CA THR A 142 -0.75 -16.40 -10.56
C THR A 142 -2.15 -15.94 -10.17
N ILE A 143 -2.21 -14.80 -9.49
CA ILE A 143 -3.46 -14.15 -9.12
C ILE A 143 -3.71 -13.00 -10.09
N THR A 144 -4.78 -13.13 -10.87
CA THR A 144 -5.23 -12.09 -11.79
C THR A 144 -6.28 -11.22 -11.11
N GLY A 145 -6.10 -9.91 -11.19
CA GLY A 145 -7.02 -8.93 -10.65
C GLY A 145 -8.20 -8.69 -11.57
N ILE A 146 -9.21 -7.99 -11.06
CA ILE A 146 -10.24 -7.34 -11.86
C ILE A 146 -9.82 -5.89 -12.17
N ASN A 147 -10.42 -5.31 -13.21
CA ASN A 147 -10.22 -3.88 -13.51
C ASN A 147 -10.64 -3.03 -12.30
N GLY A 148 -9.72 -2.24 -11.77
CA GLY A 148 -9.94 -1.43 -10.56
C GLY A 148 -9.42 -2.13 -9.31
N VAL A 149 -10.24 -2.25 -8.26
CA VAL A 149 -9.78 -2.74 -6.95
C VAL A 149 -10.17 -4.20 -6.74
N SER A 150 -9.18 -5.04 -6.50
CA SER A 150 -9.33 -6.45 -6.15
C SER A 150 -9.00 -6.67 -4.67
N LEU A 151 -9.97 -7.17 -3.91
CA LEU A 151 -9.81 -7.51 -2.49
C LEU A 151 -9.79 -9.03 -2.34
N PHE A 152 -8.67 -9.57 -1.85
CA PHE A 152 -8.47 -11.00 -1.64
C PHE A 152 -8.47 -11.30 -0.15
N ALA A 153 -9.38 -12.16 0.30
CA ALA A 153 -9.34 -12.69 1.65
C ALA A 153 -8.37 -13.87 1.70
N VAL A 154 -7.35 -13.81 2.54
CA VAL A 154 -6.33 -14.83 2.66
C VAL A 154 -6.24 -15.28 4.12
N GLY A 155 -6.25 -16.60 4.34
CA GLY A 155 -5.86 -17.17 5.63
C GLY A 155 -4.36 -16.96 5.84
N ASP A 156 -3.56 -17.87 5.29
CA ASP A 156 -2.10 -17.78 5.36
C ASP A 156 -1.46 -17.44 4.01
N LEU A 157 -0.43 -16.60 4.01
CA LEU A 157 0.49 -16.39 2.89
C LEU A 157 1.88 -16.86 3.35
N ASN A 158 2.30 -18.04 2.90
CA ASN A 158 3.54 -18.66 3.36
C ASN A 158 4.32 -19.24 2.17
N LEU A 159 5.20 -18.43 1.61
CA LEU A 159 6.01 -18.81 0.46
C LEU A 159 7.40 -19.29 0.91
N GLY A 160 7.87 -20.41 0.36
CA GLY A 160 9.17 -20.99 0.70
C GLY A 160 9.93 -21.48 -0.53
N GLY A 161 11.12 -22.04 -0.30
CA GLY A 161 11.89 -22.68 -1.37
C GLY A 161 12.17 -21.75 -2.53
N SER A 162 11.50 -21.95 -3.67
CA SER A 162 11.58 -21.08 -4.85
C SER A 162 10.18 -20.69 -5.37
N ASP A 163 9.18 -20.66 -4.48
CA ASP A 163 7.81 -20.34 -4.87
C ASP A 163 7.66 -18.90 -5.38
N ILE A 164 6.90 -18.73 -6.46
CA ILE A 164 6.67 -17.42 -7.07
C ILE A 164 5.17 -17.12 -7.08
N LEU A 165 4.75 -16.10 -6.35
CA LEU A 165 3.41 -15.52 -6.46
C LEU A 165 3.45 -14.36 -7.47
N THR A 166 2.80 -14.57 -8.61
CA THR A 166 2.69 -13.54 -9.67
C THR A 166 1.35 -12.81 -9.56
N LEU A 167 1.41 -11.49 -9.44
CA LEU A 167 0.24 -10.61 -9.41
C LEU A 167 0.06 -9.99 -10.79
N GLN A 168 -1.03 -10.35 -11.48
CA GLN A 168 -1.25 -9.94 -12.86
C GLN A 168 -2.43 -8.96 -12.98
N GLY A 169 -2.13 -7.74 -13.38
CA GLY A 169 -3.14 -6.70 -13.62
C GLY A 169 -2.59 -5.56 -14.47
N ALA A 170 -3.45 -4.64 -14.86
CA ALA A 170 -3.07 -3.40 -15.52
C ALA A 170 -2.46 -2.39 -14.54
N ALA A 171 -1.84 -1.32 -15.07
CA ALA A 171 -1.22 -0.27 -14.25
C ALA A 171 -2.21 0.52 -13.37
N THR A 172 -3.50 0.46 -13.70
CA THR A 172 -4.58 1.12 -12.94
C THR A 172 -5.22 0.22 -11.88
N ASP A 173 -4.84 -1.07 -11.85
CA ASP A 173 -5.44 -2.03 -10.93
C ASP A 173 -4.78 -1.95 -9.56
N PHE A 174 -5.56 -2.23 -8.53
CA PHE A 174 -5.15 -2.29 -7.13
C PHE A 174 -5.42 -3.68 -6.55
N PHE A 175 -4.43 -4.22 -5.87
CA PHE A 175 -4.48 -5.53 -5.23
C PHE A 175 -4.39 -5.33 -3.72
N ILE A 176 -5.40 -5.79 -2.99
CA ILE A 176 -5.42 -5.74 -1.53
C ILE A 176 -5.57 -7.18 -1.03
N PHE A 177 -4.54 -7.66 -0.35
CA PHE A 177 -4.54 -8.95 0.31
C PHE A 177 -4.85 -8.74 1.79
N HIS A 178 -6.06 -9.10 2.20
CA HIS A 178 -6.45 -9.10 3.59
C HIS A 178 -6.07 -10.44 4.23
N VAL A 179 -4.90 -10.48 4.88
CA VAL A 179 -4.29 -11.69 5.43
C VAL A 179 -4.61 -11.78 6.92
N THR A 180 -5.40 -12.79 7.30
CA THR A 180 -5.84 -12.97 8.70
C THR A 180 -4.89 -13.84 9.54
N GLY A 181 -4.11 -14.69 8.88
CA GLY A 181 -3.19 -15.65 9.48
C GLY A 181 -1.73 -15.19 9.41
N VAL A 182 -0.86 -16.06 8.91
CA VAL A 182 0.60 -15.83 8.82
C VAL A 182 0.97 -15.20 7.48
N LEU A 183 1.94 -14.27 7.48
CA LEU A 183 2.61 -13.78 6.28
C LEU A 183 4.10 -14.04 6.41
N ASN A 184 4.60 -15.08 5.73
CA ASN A 184 5.99 -15.49 5.76
C ASN A 184 6.55 -15.74 4.36
N MET A 185 7.82 -15.35 4.16
CA MET A 185 8.60 -15.61 2.97
C MET A 185 10.00 -16.09 3.35
N SER A 186 10.47 -17.14 2.69
CA SER A 186 11.78 -17.74 2.94
C SER A 186 12.42 -18.34 1.68
N GLY A 187 13.66 -18.78 1.80
CA GLY A 187 14.43 -19.38 0.71
C GLY A 187 14.78 -18.36 -0.38
N SER A 188 14.22 -18.57 -1.57
CA SER A 188 14.33 -17.75 -2.79
C SER A 188 12.95 -17.43 -3.37
N SER A 189 11.93 -17.46 -2.50
CA SER A 189 10.54 -17.17 -2.88
C SER A 189 10.35 -15.72 -3.31
N LYS A 190 9.36 -15.48 -4.18
CA LYS A 190 9.13 -14.16 -4.77
C LYS A 190 7.66 -13.77 -4.80
N ILE A 191 7.38 -12.50 -4.58
CA ILE A 191 6.13 -11.84 -4.97
C ILE A 191 6.49 -10.84 -6.07
N VAL A 192 5.91 -11.01 -7.26
CA VAL A 192 6.24 -10.20 -8.44
C VAL A 192 4.97 -9.66 -9.11
N THR A 193 5.04 -8.48 -9.72
CA THR A 193 3.95 -7.96 -10.55
C THR A 193 4.17 -8.27 -12.03
N SER A 194 3.08 -8.38 -12.78
CA SER A 194 3.06 -8.59 -14.23
C SER A 194 1.85 -7.90 -14.86
N GLY A 195 1.80 -7.82 -16.19
CA GLY A 195 0.67 -7.20 -16.91
C GLY A 195 0.64 -5.67 -16.89
N GLY A 196 1.63 -5.03 -16.26
CA GLY A 196 1.70 -3.58 -16.07
C GLY A 196 1.31 -3.11 -14.67
N LEU A 197 0.85 -4.02 -13.80
CA LEU A 197 0.57 -3.75 -12.39
C LEU A 197 1.78 -3.12 -11.70
N LEU A 198 1.55 -1.95 -11.08
CA LEU A 198 2.58 -1.22 -10.37
C LEU A 198 2.76 -1.80 -8.95
N PRO A 199 4.00 -2.01 -8.46
CA PRO A 199 4.26 -2.43 -7.09
C PRO A 199 3.54 -1.58 -6.02
N GLN A 200 3.43 -0.27 -6.25
CA GLN A 200 2.77 0.66 -5.33
C GLN A 200 1.26 0.46 -5.19
N ASN A 201 0.64 -0.29 -6.10
CA ASN A 201 -0.78 -0.63 -6.07
C ASN A 201 -1.04 -2.01 -5.42
N VAL A 202 -0.01 -2.65 -4.86
CA VAL A 202 -0.14 -3.91 -4.12
C VAL A 202 -0.06 -3.61 -2.63
N LEU A 203 -1.05 -4.05 -1.86
CA LEU A 203 -1.13 -3.86 -0.42
C LEU A 203 -1.44 -5.19 0.29
N PHE A 204 -0.57 -5.59 1.21
CA PHE A 204 -0.76 -6.69 2.14
C PHE A 204 -1.19 -6.13 3.48
N HIS A 205 -2.45 -6.36 3.84
CA HIS A 205 -3.05 -5.90 5.07
C HIS A 205 -3.15 -7.05 6.08
N VAL A 206 -2.50 -6.89 7.22
CA VAL A 206 -2.52 -7.85 8.33
C VAL A 206 -3.13 -7.17 9.56
N PRO A 207 -4.47 -7.22 9.74
CA PRO A 207 -5.19 -6.41 10.73
C PRO A 207 -5.10 -6.94 12.16
N THR A 208 -4.76 -8.21 12.33
CA THR A 208 -4.85 -8.90 13.63
C THR A 208 -3.50 -8.94 14.31
N THR A 209 -3.48 -8.97 15.64
CA THR A 209 -2.32 -9.46 16.40
C THR A 209 -2.04 -10.92 16.02
N GLY A 210 -0.80 -11.36 16.16
CA GLY A 210 -0.42 -12.75 15.89
C GLY A 210 1.06 -12.89 15.60
N THR A 211 1.42 -13.93 14.86
CA THR A 211 2.81 -14.16 14.46
C THR A 211 3.36 -13.02 13.61
N ASP A 212 4.57 -12.60 13.90
CA ASP A 212 5.32 -11.60 13.13
C ASP A 212 5.34 -11.91 11.64
N ILE A 213 5.44 -10.85 10.85
CA ILE A 213 5.65 -10.94 9.41
C ILE A 213 7.13 -11.13 9.18
N ILE A 214 7.52 -12.24 8.54
CA ILE A 214 8.94 -12.56 8.32
C ILE A 214 9.21 -12.68 6.82
N VAL A 215 10.09 -11.83 6.31
CA VAL A 215 10.63 -11.92 4.95
C VAL A 215 12.12 -12.16 5.05
N SER A 216 12.56 -13.36 4.69
CA SER A 216 13.89 -13.87 5.06
C SER A 216 14.61 -14.61 3.95
N ALA A 217 15.91 -14.84 4.16
CA ALA A 217 16.82 -15.41 3.17
C ALA A 217 16.77 -14.60 1.86
N SER A 218 17.13 -15.17 0.72
CA SER A 218 17.12 -14.46 -0.57
C SER A 218 15.72 -14.29 -1.19
N SER A 219 14.69 -14.08 -0.37
CA SER A 219 13.34 -13.81 -0.86
C SER A 219 13.20 -12.37 -1.37
N GLU A 220 12.27 -12.18 -2.30
CA GLU A 220 12.01 -10.88 -2.93
C GLU A 220 10.51 -10.56 -2.86
N ALA A 221 10.13 -9.40 -2.32
CA ALA A 221 8.72 -9.00 -2.28
C ALA A 221 8.50 -7.57 -2.78
N VAL A 222 7.34 -7.33 -3.35
CA VAL A 222 6.90 -6.02 -3.84
C VAL A 222 5.57 -5.65 -3.21
N GLY A 223 5.42 -4.39 -2.80
CA GLY A 223 4.15 -3.87 -2.28
C GLY A 223 4.26 -3.16 -0.93
N THR A 224 3.09 -2.75 -0.42
CA THR A 224 2.96 -2.13 0.89
C THR A 224 2.48 -3.16 1.92
N PHE A 225 3.24 -3.36 2.99
CA PHE A 225 2.85 -4.19 4.12
C PHE A 225 2.27 -3.30 5.22
N LEU A 226 0.97 -3.40 5.45
CA LEU A 226 0.24 -2.65 6.47
C LEU A 226 -0.16 -3.62 7.59
N ALA A 227 0.57 -3.58 8.70
CA ALA A 227 0.45 -4.50 9.81
C ALA A 227 0.54 -3.76 11.16
N PRO A 228 -0.40 -2.84 11.46
CA PRO A 228 -0.30 -1.92 12.60
C PRO A 228 -0.23 -2.58 13.98
N HIS A 229 -0.51 -3.89 14.06
CA HIS A 229 -0.57 -4.67 15.30
C HIS A 229 0.37 -5.88 15.27
N ARG A 230 1.34 -5.90 14.35
CA ARG A 230 2.36 -6.95 14.28
C ARG A 230 3.72 -6.34 13.99
N ASP A 231 4.72 -7.16 14.23
CA ASP A 231 6.10 -6.84 13.91
C ASP A 231 6.43 -7.31 12.51
N PHE A 232 7.36 -6.60 11.87
CA PHE A 232 7.87 -6.91 10.55
C PHE A 232 9.39 -7.12 10.62
N THR A 233 9.85 -8.31 10.23
CA THR A 233 11.27 -8.66 10.20
C THR A 233 11.72 -8.96 8.78
N LEU A 234 12.71 -8.19 8.30
CA LEU A 234 13.48 -8.44 7.09
C LEU A 234 14.85 -9.01 7.45
N HIS A 235 15.17 -10.19 6.93
CA HIS A 235 16.43 -10.88 7.21
C HIS A 235 17.11 -11.41 5.93
N GLY A 236 18.03 -10.63 5.38
CA GLY A 236 18.80 -10.99 4.17
C GLY A 236 17.98 -11.08 2.88
N ALA A 237 16.80 -10.46 2.87
CA ALA A 237 15.84 -10.44 1.78
C ALA A 237 15.72 -9.04 1.16
N LEU A 238 15.10 -8.96 -0.01
CA LEU A 238 14.85 -7.70 -0.71
C LEU A 238 13.36 -7.37 -0.71
N VAL A 239 13.01 -6.15 -0.28
CA VAL A 239 11.65 -5.64 -0.39
C VAL A 239 11.64 -4.31 -1.13
N GLN A 240 10.85 -4.24 -2.19
CA GLN A 240 10.55 -3.00 -2.90
C GLN A 240 9.14 -2.52 -2.52
N GLY A 241 9.07 -1.55 -1.63
CA GLY A 241 7.81 -0.89 -1.32
C GLY A 241 7.79 -0.14 -0.02
N ARG A 242 6.84 -0.50 0.86
CA ARG A 242 6.61 0.18 2.15
C ARG A 242 6.24 -0.81 3.24
N VAL A 243 6.61 -0.51 4.47
CA VAL A 243 6.18 -1.25 5.66
C VAL A 243 5.67 -0.27 6.70
N ILE A 244 4.47 -0.53 7.21
CA ILE A 244 3.88 0.16 8.35
C ILE A 244 3.52 -0.92 9.36
N ALA A 245 4.22 -0.96 10.49
CA ALA A 245 4.14 -2.04 11.47
C ALA A 245 4.38 -1.51 12.90
N ASN A 246 4.25 -2.35 13.92
CA ASN A 246 4.63 -1.98 15.28
C ASN A 246 6.15 -1.88 15.40
N ASP A 247 6.82 -3.03 15.44
CA ASP A 247 8.27 -3.11 15.32
C ASP A 247 8.70 -3.44 13.89
N ILE A 248 9.82 -2.85 13.46
CA ILE A 248 10.44 -3.10 12.17
C ILE A 248 11.91 -3.44 12.38
N GLY A 249 12.30 -4.66 12.04
CA GLY A 249 13.68 -5.12 12.06
C GLY A 249 14.21 -5.36 10.65
N VAL A 250 15.30 -4.70 10.27
CA VAL A 250 16.03 -4.94 9.02
C VAL A 250 17.45 -5.41 9.36
N THR A 251 17.75 -6.66 9.01
CA THR A 251 18.95 -7.36 9.50
C THR A 251 19.58 -8.25 8.41
N SER A 252 20.82 -8.68 8.66
CA SER A 252 21.53 -9.70 7.88
C SER A 252 21.62 -9.44 6.38
N GLY A 253 21.87 -8.20 5.99
CA GLY A 253 21.99 -7.79 4.59
C GLY A 253 20.64 -7.62 3.91
N GLY A 254 19.59 -7.32 4.69
CA GLY A 254 18.28 -6.99 4.14
C GLY A 254 18.35 -5.69 3.35
N GLU A 255 17.74 -5.67 2.17
CA GLU A 255 17.66 -4.49 1.32
C GLU A 255 16.22 -4.02 1.23
N PHE A 256 15.98 -2.75 1.53
CA PHE A 256 14.65 -2.17 1.47
C PHE A 256 14.67 -0.92 0.61
N PHE A 257 13.94 -0.94 -0.50
CA PHE A 257 13.84 0.20 -1.41
C PHE A 257 12.43 0.76 -1.41
N ALA A 258 12.33 2.09 -1.25
CA ALA A 258 11.10 2.80 -1.57
C ALA A 258 10.65 2.47 -3.00
N PHE A 259 9.35 2.61 -3.27
CA PHE A 259 8.88 2.61 -4.66
C PHE A 259 9.69 3.63 -5.46
N PRO A 260 10.12 3.31 -6.70
CA PRO A 260 10.74 4.29 -7.56
C PRO A 260 9.76 5.46 -7.63
N GLN A 261 10.22 6.66 -7.28
CA GLN A 261 9.42 7.88 -7.46
C GLN A 261 8.98 7.85 -8.92
N GLN A 262 7.68 7.66 -9.15
CA GLN A 262 7.14 7.77 -10.51
C GLN A 262 7.62 9.14 -10.99
N PRO A 263 8.30 9.23 -12.15
CA PRO A 263 8.71 10.53 -12.67
C PRO A 263 7.49 11.44 -12.60
N GLU A 264 7.60 12.57 -11.91
CA GLU A 264 6.55 13.58 -11.95
C GLU A 264 6.13 13.72 -13.41
N PRO A 265 4.82 13.73 -13.74
CA PRO A 265 4.37 13.96 -15.10
C PRO A 265 5.12 15.17 -15.61
N GLN A 266 6.03 14.97 -16.58
CA GLN A 266 6.78 16.07 -17.15
C GLN A 266 5.73 17.10 -17.56
N PRO A 267 5.85 18.37 -17.13
CA PRO A 267 4.89 19.38 -17.50
C PRO A 267 4.72 19.28 -19.00
N GLN A 268 3.52 18.88 -19.44
CA GLN A 268 3.25 18.74 -20.86
C GLN A 268 3.66 20.08 -21.47
N PRO A 269 4.46 20.11 -22.54
CA PRO A 269 4.79 21.35 -23.21
C PRO A 269 3.46 22.05 -23.44
N GLU A 270 3.27 23.18 -22.75
CA GLU A 270 2.00 23.89 -22.78
C GLU A 270 1.65 24.03 -24.26
N PRO A 271 0.41 23.68 -24.67
CA PRO A 271 0.03 23.85 -26.06
C PRO A 271 0.35 25.30 -26.40
N VAL A 272 1.25 25.51 -27.37
CA VAL A 272 1.63 26.84 -27.82
C VAL A 272 0.35 27.47 -28.34
N ILE A 273 -0.36 28.21 -27.49
CA ILE A 273 -1.54 28.95 -27.89
C ILE A 273 -0.98 30.02 -28.83
N PRO A 274 -1.31 29.99 -30.13
CA PRO A 274 -0.93 31.07 -31.02
C PRO A 274 -1.58 32.31 -30.46
N GLU A 275 -0.78 33.27 -29.99
CA GLU A 275 -1.31 34.49 -29.42
C GLU A 275 -2.31 35.10 -30.42
N PRO A 276 -3.56 35.38 -30.01
CA PRO A 276 -4.53 35.98 -30.90
C PRO A 276 -4.08 37.41 -31.19
N SER A 277 -3.39 37.56 -32.33
CA SER A 277 -3.41 38.77 -33.15
C SER A 277 -3.34 40.09 -32.38
N THR A 278 -2.29 40.32 -31.60
CA THR A 278 -1.82 41.70 -31.31
C THR A 278 -1.55 42.48 -32.61
N ALA A 279 -1.43 41.78 -33.75
CA ALA A 279 -1.42 42.36 -35.09
C ALA A 279 -2.72 43.07 -35.53
N LEU A 280 -3.87 42.80 -34.91
CA LEU A 280 -5.14 43.44 -35.32
C LEU A 280 -5.39 44.80 -34.64
N LEU A 281 -4.71 45.09 -33.52
CA LEU A 281 -4.90 46.33 -32.75
C LEU A 281 -3.86 47.43 -33.05
N LEU A 282 -3.10 47.33 -34.15
CA LEU A 282 -2.25 48.42 -34.65
C LEU A 282 -2.76 49.06 -35.96
N GLY A 283 -3.88 48.57 -36.52
CA GLY A 283 -4.36 48.97 -37.86
C GLY A 283 -5.42 50.08 -37.91
N LEU A 284 -5.98 50.53 -36.78
CA LEU A 284 -7.13 51.46 -36.77
C LEU A 284 -6.79 52.93 -36.43
N GLY A 285 -5.50 53.28 -36.38
CA GLY A 285 -5.02 54.61 -35.94
C GLY A 285 -4.75 55.65 -37.02
N LEU A 286 -5.21 55.49 -38.26
CA LEU A 286 -4.99 56.47 -39.35
C LEU A 286 -6.30 56.89 -40.02
N LEU A 287 -7.05 57.76 -39.35
CA LEU A 287 -8.13 58.55 -39.96
C LEU A 287 -7.62 59.99 -40.21
N PRO A 288 -7.49 60.44 -41.47
CA PRO A 288 -7.07 61.80 -41.77
C PRO A 288 -8.24 62.77 -41.60
N LEU A 289 -8.16 63.67 -40.62
CA LEU A 289 -9.05 64.83 -40.54
C LEU A 289 -8.65 65.84 -41.62
N ALA A 290 -9.38 65.84 -42.73
CA ALA A 290 -9.28 66.85 -43.77
C ALA A 290 -10.31 67.96 -43.55
N ARG A 291 -9.82 69.22 -43.51
CA ARG A 291 -10.44 70.50 -43.92
C ARG A 291 -11.79 70.93 -43.28
N ARG A 292 -11.87 72.20 -42.87
CA ARG A 292 -12.39 73.29 -43.75
C ARG A 292 -12.11 74.69 -43.20
N ARG A 293 -11.78 75.60 -44.13
CA ARG A 293 -11.61 77.06 -43.97
C ARG A 293 -12.91 77.76 -43.58
N SER A 294 -12.78 78.86 -42.84
CA SER A 294 -13.37 80.17 -43.17
C SER A 294 -12.45 81.25 -42.63
#